data_AF-A0A7L0CPA9-F1
#
_entry.id   AF-A0A7L0CPA9-F1
#
_cell.length_a   1.000
_cell.length_b   1.000
_cell.length_c   1.000
_cell.angle_alpha   90.00
_cell.angle_beta   90.00
_cell.angle_gamma   90.00
#
_symmetry.space_group_name_H-M   'P 1'
#
loop_
_entity.id
_entity.type
_entity.pdbx_description
1 polymer ?
#
loop_
_entity_poly.entity_id
_entity_poly.type
_entity_poly.pdbx_seq_one_letter_code
_entity_poly.pdbx_strand_id
1 'polypeptide(L)'
;APRAVPCPDGQSECPDDATCCMTASGTWGCCPMPQASCCADKVHCCPHTTICDLAHGRCLSPTGDGDIPLGTAFPAWKRQPPAPVALHEVLCPDGRSACPDGATCCQLPSAQYGCCPLQNAVCCSDGQHCCPQGTVCDLERSTCTSERSLASLPKARDVKCDKETSCPDGNTCCRLSSGAWGCCPLEE
;
A
#
# COMPACT_ATOMS: atom_id res chain seq x y z
N ALA A 1 -16.79 8.80 -5.12
CA ALA A 1 -17.55 8.11 -6.18
C ALA A 1 -18.58 7.20 -5.51
N PRO A 2 -19.82 7.10 -6.03
CA PRO A 2 -20.76 6.10 -5.53
C PRO A 2 -20.12 4.71 -5.66
N ARG A 3 -20.34 3.85 -4.67
CA ARG A 3 -19.72 2.52 -4.67
C ARG A 3 -20.48 1.67 -5.68
N ALA A 4 -19.77 1.03 -6.60
CA ALA A 4 -20.40 0.13 -7.59
C ALA A 4 -20.15 -1.32 -7.18
N VAL A 5 -21.17 -2.17 -7.28
CA VAL A 5 -21.04 -3.61 -7.04
C VAL A 5 -20.62 -4.32 -8.33
N PRO A 6 -19.51 -5.06 -8.30
CA PRO A 6 -19.03 -5.81 -9.45
C PRO A 6 -19.94 -7.00 -9.78
N CYS A 7 -20.47 -7.07 -11.00
CA CYS A 7 -21.19 -8.27 -11.45
C CYS A 7 -20.21 -9.44 -11.75
N PRO A 8 -20.70 -10.70 -11.71
CA PRO A 8 -19.86 -11.91 -11.86
C PRO A 8 -19.09 -12.04 -13.18
N ASP A 9 -19.50 -11.35 -14.24
CA ASP A 9 -18.79 -11.32 -15.53
C ASP A 9 -17.52 -10.46 -15.52
N GLY A 10 -17.32 -9.64 -14.49
CA GLY A 10 -16.17 -8.72 -14.44
C GLY A 10 -16.29 -7.50 -15.36
N GLN A 11 -17.23 -7.49 -16.32
CA GLN A 11 -17.42 -6.42 -17.31
C GLN A 11 -18.60 -5.51 -16.98
N SER A 12 -19.49 -5.94 -16.09
CA SER A 12 -20.68 -5.20 -15.70
C SER A 12 -20.62 -4.79 -14.23
N GLU A 13 -21.30 -3.69 -13.89
CA GLU A 13 -21.43 -3.19 -12.52
C GLU A 13 -22.80 -2.54 -12.29
N CYS A 14 -23.23 -2.58 -11.03
CA CYS A 14 -24.48 -1.98 -10.56
C CYS A 14 -24.20 -0.95 -9.45
N PRO A 15 -25.12 -0.02 -9.15
CA PRO A 15 -25.01 0.84 -7.97
C PRO A 15 -25.03 0.03 -6.67
N ASP A 16 -24.58 0.61 -5.56
CA ASP A 16 -24.41 -0.09 -4.28
C ASP A 16 -25.68 -0.71 -3.69
N ASP A 17 -26.84 -0.10 -3.96
CA ASP A 17 -28.15 -0.61 -3.54
C ASP A 17 -28.82 -1.54 -4.56
N ALA A 18 -28.07 -2.06 -5.53
CA ALA A 18 -28.60 -2.91 -6.59
C ALA A 18 -27.96 -4.30 -6.63
N THR A 19 -28.70 -5.26 -7.18
CA THR A 19 -28.25 -6.65 -7.33
C THR A 19 -28.11 -7.01 -8.81
N CYS A 20 -26.98 -7.63 -9.17
CA CYS A 20 -26.74 -8.10 -10.54
C CYS A 20 -27.61 -9.31 -10.88
N CYS A 21 -28.40 -9.20 -11.96
CA CYS A 21 -29.23 -10.27 -12.52
C CYS A 21 -28.88 -10.52 -13.99
N MET A 22 -28.79 -11.78 -14.38
CA MET A 22 -28.55 -12.15 -15.77
C MET A 22 -29.83 -11.98 -16.60
N THR A 23 -29.72 -11.35 -17.77
CA THR A 23 -30.81 -11.12 -18.72
C THR A 23 -30.95 -12.27 -19.71
N ALA A 24 -32.06 -12.31 -20.46
CA ALA A 24 -32.30 -13.32 -21.48
C ALA A 24 -31.27 -13.29 -22.63
N SER A 25 -30.63 -12.14 -22.85
CA SER A 25 -29.58 -11.97 -23.86
C SER A 25 -28.20 -12.45 -23.41
N GLY A 26 -28.07 -12.97 -22.18
CA GLY A 26 -26.78 -13.34 -21.59
C GLY A 26 -25.95 -12.15 -21.11
N THR A 27 -26.56 -10.97 -21.00
CA THR A 27 -25.94 -9.77 -20.42
C THR A 27 -26.37 -9.60 -18.96
N TRP A 28 -25.86 -8.57 -18.27
CA TRP A 28 -26.25 -8.26 -16.90
C TRP A 28 -27.16 -7.04 -16.83
N GLY A 29 -28.16 -7.14 -15.95
CA GLY A 29 -29.02 -6.06 -15.50
C GLY A 29 -28.89 -5.88 -13.99
N CYS A 30 -29.34 -4.74 -13.50
CA CYS A 30 -29.34 -4.36 -12.11
C CYS A 30 -30.77 -4.29 -11.60
N CYS A 31 -31.03 -5.01 -10.53
CA CYS A 31 -32.28 -4.89 -9.79
C CYS A 31 -32.15 -3.76 -8.78
N PRO A 32 -33.12 -2.82 -8.71
CA PRO A 32 -33.05 -1.62 -7.86
C PRO A 32 -33.33 -1.94 -6.39
N MET A 33 -32.81 -3.06 -5.89
CA MET A 33 -32.93 -3.49 -4.51
C MET A 33 -31.74 -4.37 -4.13
N PRO A 34 -31.28 -4.28 -2.88
CA PRO A 34 -30.20 -5.13 -2.38
C PRO A 34 -30.70 -6.56 -2.20
N GLN A 35 -29.81 -7.52 -2.43
CA GLN A 35 -30.06 -8.96 -2.27
C GLN A 35 -31.30 -9.46 -3.05
N ALA A 36 -31.57 -8.89 -4.22
CA ALA A 36 -32.70 -9.28 -5.05
C ALA A 36 -32.58 -10.73 -5.53
N SER A 37 -33.69 -11.46 -5.53
CA SER A 37 -33.86 -12.74 -6.20
C SER A 37 -34.27 -12.51 -7.66
N CYS A 38 -33.43 -12.92 -8.60
CA CYS A 38 -33.70 -12.79 -10.03
C CYS A 38 -34.77 -13.80 -10.46
N CYS A 39 -35.84 -13.33 -11.10
CA CYS A 39 -36.92 -14.19 -11.55
C CYS A 39 -36.54 -14.96 -12.84
N ALA A 40 -37.31 -16.01 -13.14
CA ALA A 40 -37.01 -16.93 -14.24
C ALA A 40 -37.12 -16.28 -15.64
N ASP A 41 -37.90 -15.22 -15.76
CA ASP A 41 -38.11 -14.45 -17.00
C ASP A 41 -36.90 -13.57 -17.38
N LYS A 42 -35.91 -13.45 -16.48
CA LYS A 42 -34.65 -12.70 -16.71
C LYS A 42 -34.82 -11.20 -16.94
N VAL A 43 -36.02 -10.65 -16.71
CA VAL A 43 -36.30 -9.21 -16.78
C VAL A 43 -36.68 -8.68 -15.40
N HIS A 44 -37.36 -9.50 -14.60
CA HIS A 44 -37.85 -9.09 -13.30
C HIS A 44 -37.07 -9.68 -12.12
N CYS A 45 -37.29 -9.08 -10.97
CA CYS A 45 -36.72 -9.50 -9.70
C CYS A 45 -37.59 -9.11 -8.52
N CYS A 46 -37.35 -9.81 -7.44
CA CYS A 46 -38.07 -9.69 -6.19
C CYS A 46 -37.09 -9.54 -5.02
N PRO A 47 -37.48 -8.93 -3.90
CA PRO A 47 -36.61 -8.85 -2.73
C PRO A 47 -36.31 -10.24 -2.18
N HIS A 48 -35.19 -10.36 -1.45
CA HIS A 48 -34.82 -11.58 -0.74
C HIS A 48 -36.01 -12.09 0.08
N THR A 49 -36.22 -13.41 0.12
CA THR A 49 -37.33 -14.11 0.81
C THR A 49 -38.70 -14.12 0.15
N THR A 50 -38.88 -13.46 -1.01
CA THR A 50 -40.16 -13.51 -1.75
C THR A 50 -40.10 -14.41 -2.97
N ILE A 51 -41.26 -14.91 -3.41
CA ILE A 51 -41.40 -15.83 -4.54
C ILE A 51 -41.93 -15.06 -5.74
N CYS A 52 -41.25 -15.17 -6.89
CA CYS A 52 -41.72 -14.53 -8.13
C CYS A 52 -42.97 -15.23 -8.67
N ASP A 53 -44.09 -14.51 -8.72
CA ASP A 53 -45.29 -14.90 -9.46
C ASP A 53 -45.38 -14.09 -10.76
N LEU A 54 -44.85 -14.70 -11.82
CA LEU A 54 -44.80 -14.10 -13.15
C LEU A 54 -46.18 -14.04 -13.83
N ALA A 55 -47.14 -14.90 -13.43
CA ALA A 55 -48.47 -14.91 -14.04
C ALA A 55 -49.27 -13.67 -13.61
N HIS A 56 -49.11 -13.25 -12.36
CA HIS A 56 -49.80 -12.09 -11.79
C HIS A 56 -48.93 -10.85 -11.68
N GLY A 57 -47.64 -10.95 -12.03
CA GLY A 57 -46.71 -9.84 -11.96
C GLY A 57 -46.47 -9.37 -10.52
N ARG A 58 -46.44 -10.30 -9.55
CA ARG A 58 -46.21 -10.00 -8.11
C ARG A 58 -45.11 -10.85 -7.46
N CYS A 59 -44.47 -10.31 -6.43
CA CYS A 59 -43.61 -11.03 -5.51
C CYS A 59 -44.47 -11.46 -4.31
N LEU A 60 -44.60 -12.76 -4.10
CA LEU A 60 -45.40 -13.34 -3.03
C LEU A 60 -44.55 -13.48 -1.77
N SER A 61 -45.04 -12.91 -0.67
CA SER A 61 -44.41 -13.01 0.65
C SER A 61 -44.84 -14.32 1.33
N PRO A 62 -43.92 -15.22 1.72
CA PRO A 62 -44.27 -16.48 2.38
C PRO A 62 -44.92 -16.28 3.77
N THR A 63 -44.75 -15.11 4.38
CA THR A 63 -45.35 -14.71 5.66
C THR A 63 -46.72 -14.05 5.52
N GLY A 64 -47.21 -13.79 4.30
CA GLY A 64 -48.53 -13.20 4.07
C GLY A 64 -48.66 -11.69 4.30
N ASP A 65 -47.54 -10.97 4.44
CA ASP A 65 -47.49 -9.52 4.73
C ASP A 65 -47.85 -8.61 3.53
N GLY A 66 -48.47 -9.17 2.50
CA GLY A 66 -48.83 -8.49 1.26
C GLY A 66 -47.96 -8.88 0.07
N ASP A 67 -48.58 -8.89 -1.11
CA ASP A 67 -47.88 -9.01 -2.39
C ASP A 67 -47.41 -7.64 -2.88
N ILE A 68 -46.23 -7.59 -3.46
CA ILE A 68 -45.66 -6.37 -4.05
C ILE A 68 -45.44 -6.59 -5.55
N PRO A 69 -45.49 -5.55 -6.39
CA PRO A 69 -45.18 -5.70 -7.81
C PRO A 69 -43.72 -6.14 -8.01
N LEU A 70 -43.44 -6.88 -9.09
CA LEU A 70 -42.06 -7.23 -9.43
C LEU A 70 -41.25 -5.97 -9.73
N GLY A 71 -40.00 -5.96 -9.27
CA GLY A 71 -39.01 -5.00 -9.73
C GLY A 71 -38.56 -5.34 -11.15
N THR A 72 -38.35 -4.33 -11.97
CA THR A 72 -37.77 -4.49 -13.31
C THR A 72 -36.27 -4.22 -13.25
N ALA A 73 -35.46 -5.14 -13.77
CA ALA A 73 -34.04 -4.93 -13.88
C ALA A 73 -33.74 -3.91 -14.99
N PHE A 74 -32.89 -2.93 -14.70
CA PHE A 74 -32.38 -1.99 -15.70
C PHE A 74 -31.02 -2.48 -16.23
N PRO A 75 -30.54 -2.02 -17.39
CA PRO A 75 -29.24 -2.46 -17.93
C PRO A 75 -28.10 -2.14 -16.95
N ALA A 76 -27.20 -3.10 -16.72
CA ALA A 76 -26.02 -2.86 -15.92
C ALA A 76 -25.08 -1.88 -16.63
N TRP A 77 -24.33 -1.12 -15.83
CA TRP A 77 -23.30 -0.25 -16.38
C TRP A 77 -22.15 -1.09 -16.87
N LYS A 78 -21.52 -0.66 -17.95
CA LYS A 78 -20.26 -1.23 -18.39
C LYS A 78 -19.18 -0.74 -17.44
N ARG A 79 -18.44 -1.67 -16.84
CA ARG A 79 -17.22 -1.29 -16.13
C ARG A 79 -16.33 -0.60 -17.12
N GLN A 80 -15.99 0.65 -16.83
CA GLN A 80 -14.86 1.26 -17.47
C GLN A 80 -13.62 0.56 -16.90
N PRO A 81 -12.71 0.02 -17.74
CA PRO A 81 -11.41 -0.38 -17.25
C PRO A 81 -10.83 0.83 -16.49
N PRO A 82 -10.12 0.62 -15.37
CA PRO A 82 -9.40 1.72 -14.74
C PRO A 82 -8.59 2.40 -15.84
N ALA A 83 -8.69 3.74 -15.92
CA ALA A 83 -7.91 4.50 -16.88
C ALA A 83 -6.45 3.99 -16.79
N PRO A 84 -5.77 3.77 -17.93
CA PRO A 84 -4.36 3.39 -17.89
C PRO A 84 -3.69 4.42 -17.00
N VAL A 85 -3.11 3.94 -15.90
CA VAL A 85 -2.35 4.80 -15.01
C VAL A 85 -1.18 5.24 -15.85
N ALA A 86 -1.27 6.45 -16.40
CA ALA A 86 -0.13 7.10 -17.02
C ALA A 86 0.85 7.32 -15.88
N LEU A 87 1.73 6.35 -15.68
CA LEU A 87 2.94 6.49 -14.88
C LEU A 87 3.67 7.66 -15.53
N HIS A 88 3.51 8.86 -14.96
CA HIS A 88 4.36 9.97 -15.34
C HIS A 88 5.78 9.49 -15.06
N GLU A 89 6.61 9.48 -16.09
CA GLU A 89 7.96 8.96 -16.02
C GLU A 89 8.93 10.14 -16.15
N VAL A 90 9.84 10.26 -15.20
CA VAL A 90 10.94 11.23 -15.25
C VAL A 90 12.09 10.63 -16.04
N LEU A 91 12.41 11.26 -17.17
CA LEU A 91 13.55 10.88 -18.00
C LEU A 91 14.85 11.20 -17.25
N CYS A 92 15.73 10.21 -17.14
CA CYS A 92 17.02 10.38 -16.49
C CYS A 92 17.99 11.23 -17.36
N PRO A 93 19.06 11.79 -16.77
CA PRO A 93 19.97 12.69 -17.48
C PRO A 93 20.67 12.09 -18.71
N ASP A 94 20.74 10.76 -18.83
CA ASP A 94 21.27 10.05 -20.00
C ASP A 94 20.30 9.99 -21.19
N GLY A 95 19.02 10.32 -20.97
CA GLY A 95 17.98 10.30 -21.99
C GLY A 95 17.56 8.91 -22.48
N ARG A 96 18.02 7.82 -21.85
CA ARG A 96 17.65 6.44 -22.18
C ARG A 96 16.92 5.73 -21.04
N SER A 97 17.29 6.00 -19.79
CA SER A 97 16.61 5.50 -18.60
C SER A 97 15.46 6.44 -18.20
N ALA A 98 14.36 5.86 -17.70
CA ALA A 98 13.22 6.60 -17.17
C ALA A 98 12.78 5.97 -15.85
N CYS A 99 12.39 6.81 -14.90
CA CYS A 99 11.94 6.40 -13.57
C CYS A 99 10.50 6.84 -13.31
N PRO A 100 9.74 6.12 -12.47
CA PRO A 100 8.37 6.49 -12.15
C PRO A 100 8.29 7.87 -11.45
N ASP A 101 7.14 8.54 -11.52
CA ASP A 101 6.93 9.84 -10.89
C ASP A 101 7.26 9.77 -9.41
N GLY A 102 8.01 10.75 -8.91
CA GLY A 102 8.50 10.74 -7.54
C GLY A 102 9.83 10.00 -7.32
N ALA A 103 10.32 9.21 -8.28
CA ALA A 103 11.60 8.54 -8.17
C ALA A 103 12.76 9.44 -8.63
N THR A 104 13.95 9.19 -8.07
CA THR A 104 15.19 9.89 -8.42
C THR A 104 16.10 9.00 -9.24
N CYS A 105 16.58 9.50 -10.37
CA CYS A 105 17.57 8.81 -11.20
C CYS A 105 18.94 8.82 -10.51
N CYS A 106 19.45 7.63 -10.18
CA CYS A 106 20.76 7.44 -9.59
C CYS A 106 21.71 6.76 -10.57
N GLN A 107 22.91 7.33 -10.71
CA GLN A 107 23.93 6.79 -11.58
C GLN A 107 24.62 5.59 -10.91
N LEU A 108 24.64 4.45 -11.61
CA LEU A 108 25.33 3.23 -11.20
C LEU A 108 26.82 3.30 -11.60
N PRO A 109 27.69 2.47 -10.96
CA PRO A 109 29.10 2.33 -11.35
C PRO A 109 29.29 1.93 -12.82
N SER A 110 28.29 1.27 -13.42
CA SER A 110 28.28 0.86 -14.82
C SER A 110 27.89 1.98 -15.81
N ALA A 111 27.80 3.24 -15.35
CA ALA A 111 27.34 4.40 -16.12
C ALA A 111 25.89 4.29 -16.66
N GLN A 112 25.09 3.37 -16.11
CA GLN A 112 23.65 3.26 -16.32
C GLN A 112 22.92 3.99 -15.18
N TYR A 113 21.64 4.29 -15.36
CA TYR A 113 20.81 4.90 -14.32
C TYR A 113 19.78 3.91 -13.77
N GLY A 114 19.65 3.90 -12.45
CA GLY A 114 18.65 3.16 -11.69
C GLY A 114 17.71 4.12 -10.97
N CYS A 115 16.56 3.61 -10.56
CA CYS A 115 15.51 4.41 -9.95
C CYS A 115 15.50 4.25 -8.44
N CYS A 116 15.80 5.32 -7.71
CA CYS A 116 15.55 5.39 -6.28
C CYS A 116 14.07 5.77 -6.06
N PRO A 117 13.30 5.03 -5.25
CA PRO A 117 11.87 5.33 -5.02
C PRO A 117 11.63 6.61 -4.20
N LEU A 118 12.68 7.20 -3.64
CA LEU A 118 12.59 8.46 -2.89
C LEU A 118 12.70 9.66 -3.84
N GLN A 119 11.89 10.68 -3.57
CA GLN A 119 11.95 11.96 -4.29
C GLN A 119 13.16 12.78 -3.81
N ASN A 120 13.91 13.37 -4.74
CA ASN A 120 15.11 14.18 -4.46
C ASN A 120 16.15 13.43 -3.62
N ALA A 121 16.27 12.13 -3.86
CA ALA A 121 17.18 11.28 -3.11
C ALA A 121 18.64 11.62 -3.37
N VAL A 122 19.49 11.45 -2.37
CA VAL A 122 20.94 11.45 -2.50
C VAL A 122 21.37 10.04 -2.89
N CYS A 123 21.99 9.91 -4.06
CA CYS A 123 22.51 8.64 -4.55
C CYS A 123 23.82 8.32 -3.85
N CYS A 124 23.90 7.13 -3.24
CA CYS A 124 25.10 6.69 -2.57
C CYS A 124 26.14 6.19 -3.58
N SER A 125 27.42 6.24 -3.22
CA SER A 125 28.55 5.92 -4.11
C SER A 125 28.61 4.45 -4.57
N ASP A 126 27.91 3.56 -3.88
CA ASP A 126 27.78 2.14 -4.24
C ASP A 126 26.76 1.90 -5.37
N GLY A 127 25.94 2.91 -5.68
CA GLY A 127 24.94 2.88 -6.76
C GLY A 127 23.77 1.91 -6.55
N GLN A 128 23.64 1.30 -5.37
CA GLN A 128 22.49 0.46 -5.00
C GLN A 128 21.66 1.12 -3.92
N HIS A 129 22.27 1.89 -3.04
CA HIS A 129 21.58 2.61 -1.97
C HIS A 129 21.31 4.06 -2.34
N CYS A 130 20.23 4.58 -1.78
CA CYS A 130 19.87 5.98 -1.86
C CYS A 130 19.27 6.44 -0.54
N CYS A 131 19.50 7.71 -0.24
CA CYS A 131 19.12 8.34 1.00
C CYS A 131 18.15 9.50 0.76
N PRO A 132 17.27 9.83 1.71
CA PRO A 132 16.37 10.97 1.56
C PRO A 132 17.14 12.29 1.47
N GLN A 133 16.50 13.33 0.93
CA GLN A 133 17.12 14.65 0.80
C GLN A 133 17.67 15.17 2.13
N GLY A 134 18.87 15.75 2.12
CA GLY A 134 19.51 16.31 3.32
C GLY A 134 20.16 15.28 4.24
N THR A 135 20.40 14.07 3.74
CA THR A 135 21.17 13.03 4.46
C THR A 135 22.35 12.55 3.64
N VAL A 136 23.39 12.08 4.33
CA VAL A 136 24.62 11.54 3.77
C VAL A 136 24.64 10.03 4.00
N CYS A 137 25.04 9.29 2.97
CA CYS A 137 25.18 7.85 3.04
C CYS A 137 26.41 7.47 3.89
N ASP A 138 26.17 6.82 5.03
CA ASP A 138 27.18 6.09 5.77
C ASP A 138 27.12 4.62 5.32
N LEU A 139 28.02 4.27 4.38
CA LEU A 139 28.09 2.93 3.80
C LEU A 139 28.75 1.90 4.74
N GLU A 140 29.50 2.34 5.74
CA GLU A 140 30.11 1.44 6.74
C GLU A 140 29.04 0.88 7.67
N ARG A 141 28.05 1.71 8.01
CA ARG A 141 26.93 1.36 8.90
C ARG A 141 25.65 1.07 8.13
N SER A 142 25.65 1.23 6.81
CA SER A 142 24.47 1.16 5.94
C SER A 142 23.33 2.05 6.42
N THR A 143 23.63 3.29 6.82
CA THR A 143 22.65 4.25 7.36
C THR A 143 22.71 5.59 6.65
N CYS A 144 21.56 6.27 6.56
CA CYS A 144 21.49 7.66 6.10
C CYS A 144 21.59 8.58 7.33
N THR A 145 22.65 9.37 7.43
CA THR A 145 22.87 10.27 8.55
C THR A 145 22.52 11.69 8.14
N SER A 146 21.80 12.42 8.98
CA SER A 146 21.58 13.85 8.76
C SER A 146 22.81 14.62 9.22
N GLU A 147 23.17 15.72 8.55
CA GLU A 147 24.24 16.64 8.99
C GLU A 147 24.05 17.15 10.45
N ARG A 148 22.82 17.04 10.99
CA ARG A 148 22.49 17.36 12.39
C ARG A 148 22.96 16.28 13.39
N SER A 149 23.24 15.07 12.93
CA SER A 149 23.66 13.93 13.75
C SER A 149 25.17 13.92 14.04
N LEU A 150 25.99 14.68 13.30
CA LEU A 150 27.41 14.89 13.65
C LEU A 150 27.61 15.71 14.94
N ALA A 151 26.55 16.38 15.43
CA ALA A 151 26.57 17.12 16.70
C ALA A 151 25.81 16.44 17.84
N SER A 152 25.19 15.27 17.61
CA SER A 152 24.20 14.71 18.56
C SER A 152 24.29 13.20 18.77
N LEU A 153 25.48 12.61 18.62
CA LEU A 153 25.79 11.42 19.43
C LEU A 153 26.66 11.90 20.60
N PRO A 154 26.20 11.80 21.87
CA PRO A 154 27.16 11.71 22.94
C PRO A 154 27.98 10.46 22.65
N LYS A 155 29.22 10.69 22.21
CA LYS A 155 30.28 9.71 22.32
C LYS A 155 30.20 9.22 23.76
N ALA A 156 29.82 7.96 23.96
CA ALA A 156 29.87 7.31 25.26
C ALA A 156 31.19 7.72 25.91
N ARG A 157 31.11 8.32 27.09
CA ARG A 157 32.26 8.91 27.76
C ARG A 157 33.03 7.76 28.37
N ASP A 158 33.83 7.09 27.55
CA ASP A 158 34.76 6.08 28.04
C ASP A 158 35.66 6.72 29.12
N VAL A 159 35.63 6.17 30.33
CA VAL A 159 36.48 6.58 31.45
C VAL A 159 37.92 6.18 31.09
N LYS A 160 38.75 7.18 30.80
CA LYS A 160 40.12 6.95 30.35
C LYS A 160 41.01 6.58 31.53
N CYS A 161 41.54 5.36 31.53
CA CYS A 161 42.45 4.87 32.56
C CYS A 161 43.90 5.26 32.21
N ASP A 162 44.32 5.07 30.94
CA ASP A 162 45.68 5.39 30.45
C ASP A 162 45.69 5.71 28.95
N LYS A 163 46.90 5.71 28.36
CA LYS A 163 47.12 5.89 26.93
C LYS A 163 46.52 4.76 26.08
N GLU A 164 46.38 3.56 26.64
CA GLU A 164 45.94 2.35 25.90
C GLU A 164 44.62 1.76 26.42
N THR A 165 44.21 2.07 27.66
CA THR A 165 43.04 1.44 28.30
C THR A 165 41.97 2.46 28.68
N SER A 166 40.72 2.21 28.28
CA SER A 166 39.55 3.03 28.61
C SER A 166 38.35 2.11 28.90
N CYS A 167 37.46 2.53 29.79
CA CYS A 167 36.33 1.73 30.27
C CYS A 167 34.98 2.33 29.88
N PRO A 168 33.97 1.52 29.52
CA PRO A 168 32.65 2.01 29.14
C PRO A 168 31.93 2.69 30.32
N ASP A 169 30.97 3.56 30.01
CA ASP A 169 30.12 4.24 31.01
C ASP A 169 29.48 3.21 31.98
N GLY A 170 29.68 3.41 33.28
CA GLY A 170 29.23 2.50 34.35
C GLY A 170 30.36 1.70 35.03
N ASN A 171 31.57 1.70 34.44
CA ASN A 171 32.73 1.04 35.00
C ASN A 171 33.81 2.06 35.45
N THR A 172 34.51 1.74 36.54
CA THR A 172 35.67 2.49 37.03
C THR A 172 36.98 1.81 36.63
N CYS A 173 38.06 2.59 36.58
CA CYS A 173 39.41 2.12 36.29
C CYS A 173 40.05 1.54 37.55
N CYS A 174 40.46 0.26 37.49
CA CYS A 174 41.15 -0.43 38.58
C CYS A 174 42.47 -1.01 38.11
N ARG A 175 43.42 -1.18 39.03
CA ARG A 175 44.75 -1.73 38.74
C ARG A 175 44.81 -3.20 39.14
N LEU A 176 45.10 -4.06 38.17
CA LEU A 176 45.21 -5.50 38.34
C LEU A 176 46.53 -5.87 39.03
N SER A 177 46.59 -7.07 39.61
CA SER A 177 47.80 -7.62 40.26
C SER A 177 49.01 -7.74 39.32
N SER A 178 48.76 -7.68 38.00
CA SER A 178 49.78 -7.65 36.94
C SER A 178 50.35 -6.25 36.67
N GLY A 179 49.82 -5.20 37.31
CA GLY A 179 50.20 -3.79 37.11
C GLY A 179 49.49 -3.09 35.94
N ALA A 180 48.73 -3.83 35.13
CA ALA A 180 47.90 -3.34 34.05
C ALA A 180 46.56 -2.77 34.55
N TRP A 181 45.95 -1.91 33.73
CA TRP A 181 44.64 -1.34 34.01
C TRP A 181 43.51 -2.21 33.47
N GLY A 182 42.42 -2.27 34.23
CA GLY A 182 41.21 -3.01 33.88
C GLY A 182 39.95 -2.27 34.34
N CYS A 183 38.81 -2.68 33.81
CA CYS A 183 37.52 -2.08 34.13
C CYS A 183 36.81 -2.89 35.21
N CYS A 184 36.44 -2.24 36.31
CA CYS A 184 35.62 -2.82 37.36
C CYS A 184 34.25 -2.14 37.43
N PRO A 185 33.17 -2.89 37.68
CA PRO A 185 31.87 -2.28 37.95
C PRO A 185 31.96 -1.45 39.24
N LEU A 186 31.37 -0.25 39.24
CA LEU A 186 31.10 0.45 40.51
C LEU A 186 30.03 -0.37 41.24
N GLU A 187 30.42 -1.06 42.31
CA GLU A 187 29.44 -1.50 43.31
C GLU A 187 28.80 -0.23 43.92
N GLU A 188 27.47 -0.21 44.01
CA GLU A 188 26.71 0.92 44.58
C GLU A 188 27.01 1.16 46.06
#